data_AF-A0A5N7IIY9-F1
#
_entry.id   AF-A0A5N7IIY9-F1
#
_cell.length_a   1.000
_cell.length_b   1.000
_cell.length_c   1.000
_cell.angle_alpha   90.00
_cell.angle_beta   90.00
_cell.angle_gamma   90.00
#
_symmetry.space_group_name_H-M   'P 1'
#
loop_
_entity.id
_entity.type
_entity.pdbx_description
1 polymer ?
#
loop_
_entity_poly.entity_id
_entity_poly.type
_entity_poly.pdbx_seq_one_letter_code
_entity_poly.pdbx_strand_id
1 'polypeptide(L)'
;MKKVEEKGPLNKLFNSIDNLLSDEKEQNLRSKLGKEIRKCIFTDDIVERLNENDFSGMVEEEGESIVLFSMIFPIFVEKNGVIFRLYKHKVEVDLSDEMSDRYIYIFSDGRLTSGLFQCFKLYDDEYMYGVKKIIDIIPSFKDTIKEALVTLNNNEVFTKEEMGTFKEREIIAKNNFNELFESLNAFK
;
A
#
# COMPACT_ATOMS: atom_id res chain seq x y z
N MET A 1 7.47 -39.30 43.87
CA MET A 1 8.05 -39.24 42.52
C MET A 1 7.00 -38.63 41.59
N LYS A 2 7.22 -37.39 41.11
CA LYS A 2 6.33 -36.76 40.14
C LYS A 2 6.61 -37.35 38.76
N LYS A 3 5.59 -37.92 38.12
CA LYS A 3 5.66 -38.40 36.73
C LYS A 3 6.02 -37.22 35.83
N VAL A 4 7.15 -37.34 35.14
CA VAL A 4 7.53 -36.47 34.04
C VAL A 4 6.67 -36.94 32.85
N GLU A 5 5.72 -36.11 32.42
CA GLU A 5 5.05 -36.32 31.14
C GLU A 5 6.04 -36.01 30.01
N GLU A 6 6.48 -37.06 29.31
CA GLU A 6 7.26 -36.94 28.09
C GLU A 6 6.40 -36.27 27.01
N LYS A 7 6.67 -34.98 26.73
CA LYS A 7 6.06 -34.22 25.64
C LYS A 7 6.60 -34.71 24.29
N GLY A 8 5.95 -35.73 23.72
CA GLY A 8 6.33 -36.35 22.45
C GLY A 8 6.21 -35.45 21.20
N PRO A 9 6.81 -35.85 20.06
CA PRO A 9 6.83 -35.08 18.80
C PRO A 9 5.44 -34.77 18.23
N LEU A 10 4.45 -35.62 18.53
CA LEU A 10 3.07 -35.47 18.09
C LEU A 10 2.40 -34.24 18.72
N ASN A 11 2.66 -33.93 19.99
CA ASN A 11 2.12 -32.72 20.62
C ASN A 11 2.68 -31.43 20.01
N LYS A 12 3.92 -31.46 19.49
CA LYS A 12 4.47 -30.31 18.75
C LYS A 12 3.77 -30.15 17.39
N LEU A 13 3.51 -31.25 16.70
CA LEU A 13 2.75 -31.24 15.43
C LEU A 13 1.31 -30.74 15.61
N PHE A 14 0.58 -31.22 16.63
CA PHE A 14 -0.79 -30.76 16.89
C PHE A 14 -0.84 -29.28 17.28
N ASN A 15 0.07 -28.83 18.16
CA ASN A 15 0.20 -27.40 18.47
C ASN A 15 0.57 -26.57 17.22
N SER A 16 1.43 -27.09 16.34
CA SER A 16 1.75 -26.43 15.07
C SER A 16 0.57 -26.39 14.11
N ILE A 17 -0.29 -27.41 14.06
CA ILE A 17 -1.50 -27.45 13.22
C ILE A 17 -2.58 -26.52 13.77
N ASP A 18 -2.83 -26.53 15.08
CA ASP A 18 -3.79 -25.63 15.72
C ASP A 18 -3.33 -24.17 15.58
N ASN A 19 -2.03 -23.91 15.75
CA ASN A 19 -1.45 -22.59 15.48
C ASN A 19 -1.57 -22.22 14.00
N LEU A 20 -1.29 -23.13 13.06
CA LEU A 20 -1.44 -22.90 11.62
C LEU A 20 -2.90 -22.57 11.25
N LEU A 21 -3.86 -23.30 11.80
CA LEU A 21 -5.29 -23.07 11.61
C LEU A 21 -5.73 -21.74 12.23
N SER A 22 -5.12 -21.33 13.34
CA SER A 22 -5.37 -20.02 13.95
C SER A 22 -4.76 -18.87 13.14
N ASP A 23 -3.55 -19.06 12.61
CA ASP A 23 -2.84 -18.10 11.77
C ASP A 23 -3.53 -17.91 10.41
N GLU A 24 -4.00 -19.00 9.79
CA GLU A 24 -4.75 -18.93 8.53
C GLU A 24 -6.10 -18.21 8.73
N LYS A 25 -6.81 -18.51 9.83
CA LYS A 25 -8.06 -17.81 10.18
C LYS A 25 -7.82 -16.33 10.43
N GLU A 26 -6.76 -16.00 11.16
CA GLU A 26 -6.36 -14.61 11.44
C GLU A 26 -5.98 -13.86 10.16
N GLN A 27 -5.20 -14.48 9.27
CA GLN A 27 -4.83 -13.91 7.99
C GLN A 27 -6.06 -13.68 7.10
N ASN A 28 -7.01 -14.61 7.09
CA ASN A 28 -8.27 -14.45 6.38
C ASN A 28 -9.09 -13.26 6.91
N LEU A 29 -9.14 -13.07 8.24
CA LEU A 29 -9.80 -11.93 8.86
C LEU A 29 -9.11 -10.62 8.49
N ARG A 30 -7.78 -10.55 8.55
CA ARG A 30 -7.00 -9.37 8.13
C ARG A 30 -7.20 -9.04 6.66
N SER A 31 -7.12 -10.03 5.77
CA SER A 31 -7.34 -9.83 4.33
C SER A 31 -8.75 -9.32 4.04
N LYS A 32 -9.77 -9.85 4.73
CA LYS A 32 -11.14 -9.34 4.63
C LYS A 32 -11.21 -7.88 5.07
N LEU A 33 -10.63 -7.54 6.23
CA LEU A 33 -10.60 -6.16 6.73
C LEU A 33 -9.88 -5.20 5.78
N GLY A 34 -8.70 -5.59 5.27
CA GLY A 34 -7.92 -4.78 4.32
C GLY A 34 -8.68 -4.50 3.03
N LYS A 35 -9.41 -5.49 2.51
CA LYS A 35 -10.30 -5.32 1.35
C LYS A 35 -11.46 -4.37 1.64
N GLU A 36 -12.08 -4.46 2.81
CA GLU A 36 -13.18 -3.56 3.19
C GLU A 36 -12.70 -2.12 3.41
N ILE A 37 -11.57 -1.91 4.10
CA ILE A 37 -10.95 -0.58 4.23
C ILE A 37 -10.66 0.01 2.85
N ARG A 38 -10.08 -0.79 1.94
CA ARG A 38 -9.82 -0.35 0.56
C ARG A 38 -11.11 0.07 -0.14
N LYS A 39 -12.19 -0.70 -0.06
CA LYS A 39 -13.48 -0.34 -0.66
C LYS A 39 -14.09 0.93 -0.07
N CYS A 40 -13.91 1.16 1.22
CA CYS A 40 -14.39 2.38 1.87
C CYS A 40 -13.65 3.64 1.37
N ILE A 41 -12.36 3.52 1.06
CA ILE A 41 -11.55 4.61 0.48
C ILE A 41 -11.84 4.77 -1.02
N PHE A 42 -11.74 3.68 -1.77
CA PHE A 42 -11.93 3.62 -3.22
C PHE A 42 -13.35 3.14 -3.52
N THR A 43 -14.33 4.00 -3.23
CA THR A 43 -15.73 3.74 -3.55
C THR A 43 -15.94 3.63 -5.06
N ASP A 44 -17.04 3.00 -5.48
CA ASP A 44 -17.31 2.76 -6.90
C ASP A 44 -17.27 4.06 -7.73
N ASP A 45 -17.75 5.19 -7.19
CA ASP A 45 -17.66 6.52 -7.85
C ASP A 45 -16.22 7.02 -8.02
N ILE A 46 -15.35 6.76 -7.04
CA ILE A 46 -13.93 7.12 -7.12
C ILE A 46 -13.22 6.21 -8.12
N VAL A 47 -13.50 4.91 -8.08
CA VAL A 47 -12.91 3.93 -9.00
C VAL A 47 -13.36 4.20 -10.43
N GLU A 48 -14.64 4.47 -10.65
CA GLU A 48 -15.20 4.84 -11.94
C GLU A 48 -14.51 6.10 -12.47
N ARG A 49 -14.40 7.18 -11.69
CA ARG A 49 -13.69 8.39 -12.15
C ARG A 49 -12.20 8.21 -12.38
N LEU A 50 -11.54 7.37 -11.57
CA LEU A 50 -10.15 6.98 -11.82
C LEU A 50 -10.05 6.21 -13.15
N ASN A 51 -11.03 5.36 -13.47
CA ASN A 51 -11.07 4.56 -14.68
C ASN A 51 -11.60 5.31 -15.92
N GLU A 52 -12.51 6.28 -15.78
CA GLU A 52 -13.00 7.15 -16.86
C GLU A 52 -11.88 8.04 -17.41
N ASN A 53 -10.91 8.37 -16.55
CA ASN A 53 -9.66 9.03 -16.92
C ASN A 53 -8.55 8.03 -17.29
N ASP A 54 -8.68 6.74 -16.97
CA ASP A 54 -7.74 5.69 -17.35
C ASP A 54 -8.25 5.05 -18.67
N PHE A 55 -7.77 5.56 -19.81
CA PHE A 55 -8.19 5.17 -21.17
C PHE A 55 -7.82 3.72 -21.56
N SER A 56 -8.17 2.74 -20.73
CA SER A 56 -8.16 1.30 -21.04
C SER A 56 -9.08 0.91 -22.22
N GLY A 57 -9.89 1.85 -22.73
CA GLY A 57 -10.74 1.68 -23.91
C GLY A 57 -10.17 2.21 -25.23
N MET A 58 -9.03 2.91 -25.24
CA MET A 58 -8.33 3.31 -26.46
C MET A 58 -7.03 2.52 -26.59
N VAL A 59 -7.18 1.31 -27.13
CA VAL A 59 -6.08 0.43 -27.53
C VAL A 59 -5.27 1.14 -28.61
N GLU A 60 -4.00 1.49 -28.31
CA GLU A 60 -2.81 1.23 -29.16
C GLU A 60 -1.50 1.90 -28.67
N GLU A 61 -1.48 2.71 -27.60
CA GLU A 61 -0.22 3.26 -27.06
C GLU A 61 -0.04 2.93 -25.55
N GLU A 62 0.72 1.86 -25.26
CA GLU A 62 1.08 1.36 -23.91
C GLU A 62 1.82 2.37 -23.01
N GLY A 63 2.09 3.61 -23.47
CA GLY A 63 2.87 4.61 -22.76
C GLY A 63 2.06 5.64 -21.95
N GLU A 64 0.85 6.00 -22.37
CA GLU A 64 0.12 7.14 -21.80
C GLU A 64 -0.86 6.75 -20.67
N SER A 65 -1.39 5.53 -20.65
CA SER A 65 -2.41 5.13 -19.64
C SER A 65 -1.85 5.01 -18.22
N ILE A 66 -0.56 4.70 -18.07
CA ILE A 66 0.13 4.55 -16.77
C ILE A 66 0.28 5.91 -16.05
N VAL A 67 0.13 7.02 -16.78
CA VAL A 67 0.53 8.36 -16.34
C VAL A 67 -0.39 8.92 -15.25
N LEU A 68 -1.71 8.78 -15.36
CA LEU A 68 -2.67 9.42 -14.44
C LEU A 68 -2.69 8.82 -13.02
N PHE A 69 -2.62 7.50 -12.89
CA PHE A 69 -2.51 6.86 -11.57
C PHE A 69 -1.23 7.29 -10.83
N SER A 70 -0.14 7.50 -11.57
CA SER A 70 1.11 8.02 -11.02
C SER A 70 1.10 9.51 -10.72
N MET A 71 0.13 10.27 -11.27
CA MET A 71 -0.05 11.70 -11.00
C MET A 71 -0.83 11.98 -9.71
N ILE A 72 -1.84 11.15 -9.40
CA ILE A 72 -2.69 11.34 -8.21
C ILE A 72 -2.06 10.73 -6.97
N PHE A 73 -1.38 9.59 -7.12
CA PHE A 73 -0.83 8.84 -5.99
C PHE A 73 0.70 9.02 -5.88
N PRO A 74 1.22 9.14 -4.66
CA PRO A 74 0.51 9.05 -3.39
C PRO A 74 -0.35 10.29 -3.06
N ILE A 75 -1.50 10.05 -2.43
CA ILE A 75 -2.33 11.09 -1.82
C ILE A 75 -1.82 11.35 -0.42
N PHE A 76 -1.58 12.62 -0.10
CA PHE A 76 -1.08 13.06 1.20
C PHE A 76 -2.21 13.66 2.03
N VAL A 77 -2.33 13.21 3.27
CA VAL A 77 -3.22 13.82 4.25
C VAL A 77 -2.46 13.97 5.55
N GLU A 78 -2.54 15.15 6.17
CA GLU A 78 -1.97 15.42 7.49
C GLU A 78 -3.10 15.67 8.49
N LYS A 79 -3.05 15.01 9.65
CA LYS A 79 -4.02 15.23 10.73
C LYS A 79 -3.36 14.99 12.09
N ASN A 80 -3.46 15.98 12.98
CA ASN A 80 -2.93 15.93 14.34
C ASN A 80 -1.43 15.58 14.40
N GLY A 81 -0.63 16.13 13.49
CA GLY A 81 0.81 15.87 13.41
C GLY A 81 1.19 14.47 12.89
N VAL A 82 0.22 13.70 12.38
CA VAL A 82 0.45 12.42 11.71
C VAL A 82 0.29 12.61 10.22
N ILE A 83 1.27 12.15 9.44
CA ILE A 83 1.25 12.21 7.98
C ILE A 83 0.82 10.86 7.43
N PHE A 84 -0.18 10.87 6.57
CA PHE A 84 -0.69 9.69 5.89
C PHE A 84 -0.39 9.78 4.40
N ARG A 85 0.18 8.71 3.84
CA ARG A 85 0.39 8.57 2.40
C ARG A 85 -0.42 7.39 1.89
N LEU A 86 -1.47 7.68 1.14
CA LEU A 86 -2.30 6.67 0.50
C LEU A 86 -1.74 6.34 -0.87
N TYR A 87 -1.57 5.05 -1.14
CA TYR A 87 -1.29 4.48 -2.44
C TYR A 87 -2.44 3.54 -2.84
N LYS A 88 -2.50 3.13 -4.10
CA LYS A 88 -3.50 2.18 -4.61
C LYS A 88 -3.58 0.86 -3.82
N HIS A 89 -2.43 0.41 -3.29
CA HIS A 89 -2.27 -0.91 -2.66
C HIS A 89 -1.93 -0.87 -1.16
N LYS A 90 -1.65 0.32 -0.60
CA LYS A 90 -1.22 0.47 0.79
C LYS A 90 -1.49 1.86 1.36
N VAL A 91 -1.41 2.00 2.68
CA VAL A 91 -1.30 3.27 3.40
C VAL A 91 -0.01 3.27 4.20
N GLU A 92 0.75 4.36 4.13
CA GLU A 92 1.84 4.63 5.06
C GLU A 92 1.37 5.66 6.09
N VAL A 93 1.72 5.46 7.35
CA VAL A 93 1.37 6.31 8.49
C VAL A 93 2.65 6.69 9.19
N ASP A 94 3.03 7.97 9.11
CA ASP A 94 4.20 8.51 9.79
C ASP A 94 3.74 9.22 11.06
N LEU A 95 4.05 8.64 12.22
CA LEU A 95 3.73 9.24 13.52
C LEU A 95 4.77 10.28 13.96
N SER A 96 5.98 10.21 13.38
CA SER A 96 7.07 11.16 13.54
C SER A 96 7.97 11.10 12.30
N ASP A 97 9.03 11.93 12.27
CA ASP A 97 10.05 11.89 11.22
C ASP A 97 10.96 10.65 11.31
N GLU A 98 10.87 9.85 12.39
CA GLU A 98 11.68 8.65 12.57
C GLU A 98 11.09 7.45 11.82
N MET A 99 11.96 6.67 11.16
CA MET A 99 11.54 5.46 10.43
C MET A 99 10.92 4.38 11.33
N SER A 100 11.33 4.31 12.60
CA SER A 100 10.74 3.40 13.60
C SER A 100 9.26 3.66 13.85
N ASP A 101 8.83 4.91 13.69
CA ASP A 101 7.49 5.39 14.00
C ASP A 101 6.56 5.39 12.77
N ARG A 102 7.01 4.75 11.67
CA ARG A 102 6.21 4.53 10.47
C ARG A 102 5.46 3.21 10.57
N TYR A 103 4.19 3.22 10.19
CA TYR A 103 3.44 2.02 9.86
C TYR A 103 3.14 1.92 8.37
N ILE A 104 3.12 0.70 7.84
CA ILE A 104 2.75 0.39 6.47
C ILE A 104 1.62 -0.64 6.52
N TYR A 105 0.46 -0.28 6.01
CA TYR A 105 -0.71 -1.15 5.93
C TYR A 105 -0.98 -1.55 4.49
N ILE A 106 -0.96 -2.85 4.20
CA ILE A 106 -1.12 -3.39 2.85
C ILE A 106 -2.53 -3.96 2.71
N PHE A 107 -3.30 -3.48 1.74
CA PHE A 107 -4.73 -3.80 1.64
C PHE A 107 -5.01 -5.27 1.24
N SER A 108 -4.14 -5.88 0.43
CA SER A 108 -4.39 -7.21 -0.16
C SER A 108 -4.55 -8.31 0.90
N ASP A 109 -3.71 -8.27 1.92
CA ASP A 109 -3.66 -9.24 3.01
C ASP A 109 -3.95 -8.60 4.38
N GLY A 110 -4.22 -7.29 4.43
CA GLY A 110 -4.46 -6.55 5.66
C GLY A 110 -3.25 -6.55 6.59
N ARG A 111 -2.03 -6.73 6.07
CA ARG A 111 -0.81 -6.75 6.87
C ARG A 111 -0.46 -5.33 7.33
N LEU A 112 -0.21 -5.16 8.63
CA LEU A 112 0.43 -3.97 9.18
C LEU A 112 1.89 -4.30 9.51
N THR A 113 2.82 -3.46 9.06
CA THR A 113 4.23 -3.55 9.44
C THR A 113 4.75 -2.22 9.97
N SER A 114 5.77 -2.23 10.80
CA SER A 114 6.55 -1.02 11.10
C SER A 114 7.45 -0.65 9.92
N GLY A 115 8.04 0.54 9.93
CA GLY A 115 9.08 0.96 8.99
C GLY A 115 10.37 0.14 9.11
N LEU A 116 10.55 -0.55 10.25
CA LEU A 116 11.62 -1.54 10.48
C LEU A 116 11.20 -2.98 10.13
N PHE A 117 10.10 -3.13 9.38
CA PHE A 117 9.59 -4.41 8.87
C PHE A 117 9.13 -5.43 9.94
N GLN A 118 8.88 -4.98 11.17
CA GLN A 118 8.19 -5.80 12.16
C GLN A 118 6.73 -5.98 11.74
N CYS A 119 6.26 -7.22 11.62
CA CYS A 119 4.88 -7.52 11.26
C CYS A 119 4.00 -7.67 12.51
N PHE A 120 2.85 -7.01 12.51
CA PHE A 120 1.88 -7.09 13.60
C PHE A 120 0.71 -8.00 13.24
N LYS A 121 0.23 -8.74 14.24
CA LYS A 121 -0.92 -9.64 14.19
C LYS A 121 -2.18 -8.91 14.64
N LEU A 122 -3.35 -9.41 14.25
CA LEU A 122 -4.65 -8.80 14.55
C LEU A 122 -4.93 -8.63 16.05
N TYR A 123 -4.29 -9.46 16.89
CA TYR A 123 -4.40 -9.41 18.35
C TYR A 123 -3.34 -8.54 19.03
N ASP A 124 -2.44 -7.89 18.27
CA ASP A 124 -1.47 -6.95 18.81
C ASP A 124 -2.10 -5.56 18.97
N ASP A 125 -1.80 -4.87 20.06
CA ASP A 125 -2.31 -3.52 20.34
C ASP A 125 -1.84 -2.52 19.27
N GLU A 126 -0.62 -2.67 18.77
CA GLU A 126 -0.05 -1.87 17.69
C GLU A 126 -0.83 -2.04 16.39
N TYR A 127 -1.28 -3.27 16.07
CA TYR A 127 -2.15 -3.51 14.91
C TYR A 127 -3.45 -2.72 15.05
N MET A 128 -4.09 -2.84 16.21
CA MET A 128 -5.34 -2.14 16.50
C MET A 128 -5.18 -0.62 16.47
N TYR A 129 -4.08 -0.11 17.01
CA TYR A 129 -3.75 1.31 17.01
C TYR A 129 -3.54 1.86 15.60
N GLY A 130 -2.67 1.22 14.81
CA GLY A 130 -2.35 1.65 13.45
C GLY A 130 -3.55 1.60 12.52
N VAL A 131 -4.32 0.50 12.55
CA VAL A 131 -5.48 0.33 11.67
C VAL A 131 -6.62 1.30 12.03
N LYS A 132 -6.85 1.58 13.33
CA LYS A 132 -7.84 2.60 13.73
C LYS A 132 -7.51 3.98 13.18
N LYS A 133 -6.24 4.41 13.26
CA LYS A 133 -5.81 5.69 12.66
C LYS A 133 -6.09 5.76 11.16
N ILE A 134 -5.88 4.65 10.45
CA ILE A 134 -6.19 4.56 9.01
C ILE A 134 -7.70 4.67 8.77
N ILE A 135 -8.52 3.99 9.57
CA ILE A 135 -9.98 4.07 9.46
C ILE A 135 -10.47 5.50 9.72
N ASP A 136 -9.92 6.18 10.73
CA ASP A 136 -10.31 7.54 11.13
C ASP A 136 -9.99 8.61 10.08
N ILE A 137 -9.08 8.33 9.14
CA ILE A 137 -8.67 9.24 8.08
C ILE A 137 -9.34 8.93 6.73
N ILE A 138 -10.10 7.83 6.60
CA ILE A 138 -10.79 7.46 5.35
C ILE A 138 -11.60 8.61 4.74
N PRO A 139 -12.41 9.38 5.50
CA PRO A 139 -13.16 10.50 4.92
C PRO A 139 -12.24 11.52 4.24
N SER A 140 -11.15 11.91 4.90
CA SER A 140 -10.17 12.85 4.36
C SER A 140 -9.50 12.31 3.09
N PHE A 141 -9.15 11.03 3.05
CA PHE A 141 -8.64 10.43 1.81
C PHE A 141 -9.64 10.55 0.66
N LYS A 142 -10.92 10.27 0.89
CA LYS A 142 -11.94 10.37 -0.16
C LYS A 142 -12.06 11.79 -0.68
N ASP A 143 -12.06 12.78 0.21
CA ASP A 143 -12.18 14.19 -0.15
C ASP A 143 -10.96 14.62 -0.98
N THR A 144 -9.75 14.30 -0.54
CA THR A 144 -8.51 14.65 -1.26
C THR A 144 -8.40 13.94 -2.61
N ILE A 145 -8.82 12.68 -2.72
CA ILE A 145 -8.88 11.99 -4.03
C ILE A 145 -9.85 12.70 -4.98
N LYS A 146 -11.04 13.08 -4.47
CA LYS A 146 -12.04 13.78 -5.28
C LYS A 146 -11.56 15.15 -5.73
N GLU A 147 -10.89 15.89 -4.86
CA GLU A 147 -10.27 17.19 -5.19
C GLU A 147 -9.16 17.03 -6.25
N ALA A 148 -8.30 16.02 -6.11
CA ALA A 148 -7.26 15.72 -7.09
C ALA A 148 -7.87 15.37 -8.46
N LEU A 149 -8.92 14.55 -8.49
CA LEU A 149 -9.64 14.21 -9.72
C LEU A 149 -10.30 15.44 -10.38
N VAL A 150 -10.89 16.34 -9.60
CA VAL A 150 -11.48 17.59 -10.13
C VAL A 150 -10.39 18.50 -10.70
N THR A 151 -9.27 18.63 -10.00
CA THR A 151 -8.12 19.44 -10.46
C THR A 151 -7.57 18.92 -11.78
N LEU A 152 -7.45 17.60 -11.92
CA LEU A 152 -7.04 16.97 -13.17
C LEU A 152 -8.02 17.23 -14.32
N ASN A 153 -9.32 17.05 -14.09
CA ASN A 153 -10.34 17.27 -15.11
C ASN A 153 -10.44 18.75 -15.55
N ASN A 154 -10.18 19.70 -14.64
CA ASN A 154 -10.27 21.14 -14.93
C ASN A 154 -9.01 21.69 -15.61
N ASN A 155 -7.87 21.00 -15.47
CA ASN A 155 -6.64 21.36 -16.15
C ASN A 155 -6.60 20.69 -17.55
N GLU A 156 -7.31 21.27 -18.53
CA GLU A 156 -7.10 20.98 -19.97
C GLU A 156 -5.67 21.32 -20.46
N VAL A 157 -4.82 21.84 -19.56
CA VAL A 157 -3.45 22.24 -19.83
C VAL A 157 -2.52 21.55 -18.83
N PHE A 158 -2.33 20.24 -19.00
CA PHE A 158 -1.00 19.69 -18.71
C PHE A 158 -0.05 20.33 -19.72
N THR A 159 0.61 21.41 -19.32
CA THR A 159 1.57 22.09 -20.19
C THR A 159 2.63 21.06 -20.62
N LYS A 160 2.97 21.05 -21.91
CA LYS A 160 4.05 20.25 -22.52
C LYS A 160 5.39 20.29 -21.75
N GLU A 161 5.56 21.23 -20.83
CA GLU A 161 6.69 21.34 -19.91
C GLU A 161 6.80 20.15 -18.94
N GLU A 162 5.70 19.59 -18.44
CA GLU A 162 5.74 18.41 -17.56
C GLU A 162 6.08 17.12 -18.33
N MET A 163 5.61 16.98 -19.58
CA MET A 163 6.04 15.89 -20.49
C MET A 163 7.55 15.95 -20.80
N GLY A 164 8.13 17.17 -20.85
CA GLY A 164 9.57 17.37 -20.99
C GLY A 164 10.36 16.75 -19.84
N THR A 165 9.88 16.89 -18.61
CA THR A 165 10.49 16.24 -17.43
C THR A 165 10.30 14.72 -17.42
N PHE A 166 9.20 14.21 -17.99
CA PHE A 166 8.93 12.77 -18.02
C PHE A 166 9.89 12.02 -18.96
N LYS A 167 10.14 12.56 -20.16
CA LYS A 167 11.13 11.99 -21.10
C LYS A 167 12.55 12.02 -20.54
N GLU A 168 12.92 13.10 -19.84
CA GLU A 168 14.22 13.18 -19.14
C GLU A 168 14.33 12.13 -18.03
N ARG A 169 13.27 11.94 -17.23
CA ARG A 169 13.21 10.87 -16.21
C ARG A 169 13.29 9.48 -16.83
N GLU A 170 12.67 9.25 -17.99
CA GLU A 170 12.75 7.98 -18.72
C GLU A 170 14.20 7.68 -19.18
N ILE A 171 14.90 8.69 -19.70
CA ILE A 171 16.31 8.57 -20.09
C ILE A 171 17.17 8.24 -18.86
N ILE A 172 16.98 8.96 -17.75
CA ILE A 172 17.70 8.68 -16.49
C ILE A 172 17.40 7.26 -16.00
N ALA A 173 16.14 6.83 -16.02
CA ALA A 173 15.74 5.49 -15.61
C ALA A 173 16.37 4.39 -16.47
N LYS A 174 16.41 4.58 -17.81
CA LYS A 174 17.09 3.66 -18.74
C LYS A 174 18.59 3.59 -18.48
N ASN A 175 19.23 4.74 -18.24
CA ASN A 175 20.66 4.78 -17.91
C ASN A 175 20.96 4.04 -16.60
N ASN A 176 20.19 4.31 -15.55
CA ASN A 176 20.32 3.62 -14.27
C ASN A 176 20.09 2.12 -14.40
N PHE A 177 19.08 1.70 -15.19
CA PHE A 177 18.83 0.29 -15.46
C PHE A 177 20.04 -0.39 -16.12
N ASN A 178 20.58 0.23 -17.17
CA ASN A 178 21.75 -0.31 -17.88
C ASN A 178 22.96 -0.41 -16.95
N GLU A 179 23.24 0.62 -16.15
CA GLU A 179 24.34 0.61 -15.18
C GLU A 179 24.19 -0.50 -14.13
N LEU A 180 22.99 -0.67 -13.59
CA LEU A 180 22.69 -1.74 -12.63
C LEU A 180 22.78 -3.13 -13.28
N PHE A 181 22.34 -3.26 -14.52
CA PHE A 181 22.39 -4.52 -15.26
C PHE A 181 23.83 -4.91 -15.64
N GLU A 182 24.66 -3.95 -16.07
CA GLU A 182 26.09 -4.12 -16.28
C GLU A 182 26.79 -4.53 -14.97
N SER A 183 26.47 -3.84 -13.88
CA SER A 183 26.98 -4.17 -12.54
C SER A 183 26.61 -5.60 -12.15
N LEU A 184 25.36 -6.02 -12.37
CA LEU A 184 24.91 -7.39 -12.09
C LEU A 184 25.66 -8.43 -12.94
N ASN A 185 25.93 -8.11 -14.20
CA ASN A 185 26.67 -9.01 -15.09
C ASN A 185 28.17 -9.06 -14.76
N ALA A 186 28.75 -8.02 -14.16
CA ALA A 186 30.13 -8.03 -13.68
C ALA A 186 30.37 -8.97 -12.48
N PHE A 187 29.30 -9.46 -11.83
CA PHE A 187 29.35 -10.45 -10.75
C PHE A 187 29.19 -11.91 -11.21
N LYS A 188 28.90 -12.15 -12.49
CA LYS A 188 28.85 -13.50 -13.09
C LYS A 188 30.18 -13.86 -13.74
#